data_AF-A0A448ZZ50-F1
#
_entry.id   AF-A0A448ZZ50-F1
#
_cell.length_a   1.000
_cell.length_b   1.000
_cell.length_c   1.000
_cell.angle_alpha   90.00
_cell.angle_beta   90.00
_cell.angle_gamma   90.00
#
_symmetry.space_group_name_H-M   'P 1'
#
loop_
_entity.id
_entity.type
_entity.pdbx_description
1 polymer ?
#
loop_
_entity_poly.entity_id
_entity_poly.type
_entity_poly.pdbx_seq_one_letter_code
_entity_poly.pdbx_strand_id
1 'polypeptide(L)'
;MKKLLKQSLNKKIGLFALGSSFFILGAPLVLSSCWLTDWLNKNNNSNNKGNAENHNPIYYNQRYDLTTKQKNPNYKVGELTFVEYPYAKKSDGTYLYFFGSQGLKQLSQKFLEKANFGPEITEIKEVTINKNYDKTIDTNQLNGFYTPHNNEIALFTKHIVANGTRYVDWSYETIDKKVNMVLPTLIHEYTHHIANIYNNSGKKTDLNYYSPNDENGLVYKMKNSLGQIDDRVAENYTNNKKFVDEFREALNYKHHTTYDEKLLANSDLFDNNNVFRTISSWELFEWANIKDTKINPITFSKFANNFDFQNYTWNNRYSPLQFQGRVSLNRVEYLYSFEELIPREFLKMTYNPDVEGISLSGENTLWFYDAWSKPYVSAYGEDIIRNGIRYIVSPNWVFDTQLKMFKNANGEIPFSNLVKYQNLKKLFKAYVDLMGYGLPISYMGNSKTLALDNNVATDLKSTNFGGYLKSSQVDMSNQQYLRIGNKDYKISIFKNNFVAKPEYVNYTISKSNMFNPHSLLGYENYEYSYITEPIQTSTVFQNYFGSKFDVKLWTDKNNNKQFDVGEEVSQFNNVKNYTRLNEIKRSIINLRKYLETNSVSEGLNRSYKLDLTSDDGINYKYKLMKY
;
A
#
# COMPACT_ATOMS: atom_id res chain seq x y z
N MET A 1 -2.75 -6.47 -71.19
CA MET A 1 -1.67 -7.06 -70.39
C MET A 1 -2.01 -6.92 -68.91
N LYS A 2 -2.16 -8.08 -68.23
CA LYS A 2 -2.08 -8.43 -66.79
C LYS A 2 -2.71 -7.45 -65.75
N LYS A 3 -3.88 -7.78 -65.17
CA LYS A 3 -4.20 -8.71 -64.04
C LYS A 3 -3.84 -8.20 -62.63
N LEU A 4 -4.89 -7.90 -61.86
CA LEU A 4 -5.26 -8.39 -60.53
C LEU A 4 -4.17 -8.62 -59.46
N LEU A 5 -4.36 -7.99 -58.29
CA LEU A 5 -4.51 -8.71 -57.01
C LEU A 5 -5.15 -7.81 -55.93
N LYS A 6 -6.44 -8.08 -55.67
CA LYS A 6 -7.08 -7.88 -54.36
C LYS A 6 -6.42 -8.86 -53.39
N GLN A 7 -5.91 -8.38 -52.26
CA GLN A 7 -5.76 -9.22 -51.06
C GLN A 7 -6.38 -8.50 -49.87
N SER A 8 -7.43 -9.13 -49.33
CA SER A 8 -7.96 -8.92 -48.01
C SER A 8 -6.86 -9.15 -46.98
N LEU A 9 -6.67 -8.20 -46.05
CA LEU A 9 -5.97 -8.47 -44.81
C LEU A 9 -6.79 -7.89 -43.67
N ASN A 10 -7.53 -8.78 -43.03
CA ASN A 10 -7.96 -8.69 -41.64
C ASN A 10 -6.79 -8.16 -40.79
N LYS A 11 -6.77 -6.87 -40.49
CA LYS A 11 -5.93 -6.35 -39.42
C LYS A 11 -6.68 -6.49 -38.12
N LYS A 12 -6.33 -7.58 -37.43
CA LYS A 12 -6.57 -7.82 -36.01
C LYS A 12 -6.48 -6.51 -35.24
N ILE A 13 -7.57 -6.17 -34.56
CA ILE A 13 -7.60 -5.22 -33.46
C ILE A 13 -6.66 -5.80 -32.39
N GLY A 14 -5.44 -5.28 -32.34
CA GLY A 14 -4.48 -5.61 -31.30
C GLY A 14 -4.92 -4.93 -30.02
N LEU A 15 -5.35 -5.72 -29.03
CA LEU A 15 -5.48 -5.31 -27.64
C LEU A 15 -4.15 -4.68 -27.18
N PHE A 16 -4.14 -3.36 -27.04
CA PHE A 16 -3.14 -2.63 -26.27
C PHE A 16 -3.87 -2.00 -25.08
N ALA A 17 -3.98 -2.78 -24.00
CA ALA A 17 -4.48 -2.32 -22.71
C ALA A 17 -3.62 -2.97 -21.62
N LEU A 18 -2.45 -2.39 -21.36
CA LEU A 18 -1.64 -2.66 -20.19
C LEU A 18 -1.21 -1.32 -19.61
N GLY A 19 -2.15 -0.67 -18.93
CA GLY A 19 -1.86 0.39 -17.97
C GLY A 19 -1.50 -0.27 -16.64
N SER A 20 -0.34 -0.92 -16.59
CA SER A 20 0.21 -1.44 -15.34
C SER A 20 1.27 -0.45 -14.88
N SER A 21 1.25 -0.10 -13.61
CA SER A 21 2.42 0.44 -12.92
C SER A 21 3.47 -0.68 -12.91
N PHE A 22 4.28 -0.75 -13.96
CA PHE A 22 5.34 -1.73 -14.09
C PHE A 22 6.58 -1.19 -13.38
N PHE A 23 6.89 -1.78 -12.23
CA PHE A 23 8.05 -1.46 -11.41
C PHE A 23 9.25 -2.26 -11.90
N ILE A 24 10.30 -1.56 -12.36
CA ILE A 24 11.51 -2.16 -12.92
C ILE A 24 12.70 -1.38 -12.39
N LEU A 25 13.58 -2.04 -11.62
CA LEU A 25 14.97 -1.60 -11.51
C LEU A 25 15.90 -2.81 -11.44
N GLY A 26 16.72 -2.91 -12.48
CA GLY A 26 17.92 -3.73 -12.50
C GLY A 26 18.99 -3.20 -11.56
N ALA A 27 19.62 -4.11 -10.83
CA ALA A 27 21.00 -3.95 -10.38
C ALA A 27 21.89 -4.85 -11.27
N PRO A 28 23.06 -4.38 -11.73
CA PRO A 28 23.96 -5.18 -12.53
C PRO A 28 24.58 -6.32 -11.69
N LEU A 29 24.81 -7.42 -12.40
CA LEU A 29 25.17 -8.75 -11.94
C LEU A 29 26.72 -8.94 -11.78
N VAL A 30 27.09 -9.97 -10.99
CA VAL A 30 28.36 -10.74 -10.90
C VAL A 30 29.59 -10.04 -10.26
N LEU A 31 30.53 -10.62 -9.48
CA LEU A 31 31.09 -11.99 -9.26
C LEU A 31 31.80 -12.14 -7.87
N SER A 32 31.78 -13.39 -7.32
CA SER A 32 32.81 -14.14 -6.53
C SER A 32 33.48 -13.50 -5.29
N SER A 33 33.68 -14.13 -4.12
CA SER A 33 34.20 -15.49 -3.84
C SER A 33 34.24 -15.80 -2.32
N CYS A 34 34.14 -17.10 -2.03
CA CYS A 34 34.76 -17.88 -0.93
C CYS A 34 34.32 -17.70 0.54
N TRP A 35 34.32 -18.84 1.24
CA TRP A 35 34.06 -19.12 2.66
C TRP A 35 32.63 -19.52 3.06
N LEU A 36 32.20 -20.73 2.65
CA LEU A 36 31.39 -21.62 3.51
C LEU A 36 31.34 -23.08 2.99
N THR A 37 32.50 -23.65 2.65
CA THR A 37 32.58 -24.98 2.00
C THR A 37 32.49 -26.19 2.95
N ASP A 38 32.55 -26.02 4.27
CA ASP A 38 32.71 -27.19 5.17
C ASP A 38 31.43 -27.70 5.85
N TRP A 39 30.30 -27.00 5.75
CA TRP A 39 29.01 -27.50 6.27
C TRP A 39 28.08 -28.07 5.18
N LEU A 40 28.30 -27.71 3.91
CA LEU A 40 27.42 -28.05 2.78
C LEU A 40 27.60 -29.47 2.19
N ASN A 41 28.61 -30.23 2.61
CA ASN A 41 28.89 -31.54 2.02
C ASN A 41 28.14 -32.73 2.64
N LYS A 42 27.27 -32.52 3.65
CA LYS A 42 26.54 -33.63 4.30
C LYS A 42 25.06 -33.79 3.94
N ASN A 43 24.45 -32.91 3.15
CA ASN A 43 23.05 -33.05 2.72
C ASN A 43 22.86 -32.69 1.23
N ASN A 44 23.51 -33.44 0.34
CA ASN A 44 23.32 -33.32 -1.10
C ASN A 44 22.04 -34.04 -1.56
N ASN A 45 20.94 -33.30 -1.70
CA ASN A 45 19.89 -33.60 -2.68
C ASN A 45 19.79 -32.41 -3.64
N SER A 46 20.18 -32.63 -4.90
CA SER A 46 20.14 -31.62 -5.95
C SER A 46 18.68 -31.30 -6.34
N ASN A 47 18.09 -30.28 -5.72
CA ASN A 47 16.84 -29.70 -6.19
C ASN A 47 17.16 -28.85 -7.42
N ASN A 48 16.72 -29.30 -8.60
CA ASN A 48 16.85 -28.52 -9.84
C ASN A 48 16.06 -27.21 -9.70
N LYS A 49 16.55 -26.14 -10.38
CA LYS A 49 15.74 -24.96 -10.75
C LYS A 49 14.65 -25.39 -11.74
N GLY A 50 13.74 -26.25 -11.31
CA GLY A 50 12.51 -26.53 -12.04
C GLY A 50 11.55 -25.40 -11.72
N ASN A 51 11.16 -24.63 -12.73
CA ASN A 51 9.94 -23.83 -12.68
C ASN A 51 8.82 -24.76 -12.24
N ALA A 52 8.44 -24.74 -10.97
CA ALA A 52 7.17 -25.31 -10.61
C ALA A 52 6.16 -24.36 -11.27
N GLU A 53 5.57 -24.81 -12.37
CA GLU A 53 4.47 -24.15 -13.06
C GLU A 53 3.37 -23.81 -12.04
N ASN A 54 2.41 -22.93 -12.39
CA ASN A 54 1.32 -22.48 -11.51
C ASN A 54 0.31 -23.62 -11.20
N HIS A 55 0.79 -24.74 -10.67
CA HIS A 55 0.09 -26.00 -10.43
C HIS A 55 0.13 -26.33 -8.94
N ASN A 56 -0.91 -27.05 -8.48
CA ASN A 56 -1.09 -27.48 -7.09
C ASN A 56 -1.05 -26.36 -6.02
N PRO A 57 -1.69 -25.20 -6.23
CA PRO A 57 -1.69 -24.15 -5.22
C PRO A 57 -2.37 -24.57 -3.90
N ILE A 58 -1.88 -24.02 -2.79
CA ILE A 58 -2.49 -24.11 -1.46
C ILE A 58 -3.26 -22.81 -1.19
N TYR A 59 -4.46 -22.94 -0.62
CA TYR A 59 -5.36 -21.81 -0.38
C TYR A 59 -5.62 -21.59 1.12
N TYR A 60 -5.75 -20.33 1.52
CA TYR A 60 -6.32 -19.92 2.80
C TYR A 60 -7.40 -18.85 2.60
N ASN A 61 -8.49 -18.96 3.35
CA ASN A 61 -9.63 -18.05 3.35
C ASN A 61 -10.13 -17.68 1.94
N GLN A 62 -10.30 -18.68 1.08
CA GLN A 62 -10.74 -18.49 -0.30
C GLN A 62 -12.20 -18.02 -0.35
N ARG A 63 -12.48 -16.92 -1.05
CA ARG A 63 -13.83 -16.34 -1.17
C ARG A 63 -14.81 -17.18 -1.98
N TYR A 64 -14.33 -17.85 -3.03
CA TYR A 64 -15.15 -18.68 -3.93
C TYR A 64 -14.48 -20.03 -4.16
N ASP A 65 -15.26 -21.11 -4.14
CA ASP A 65 -14.78 -22.45 -4.51
C ASP A 65 -14.51 -22.51 -6.02
N LEU A 66 -13.35 -23.01 -6.42
CA LEU A 66 -12.92 -22.99 -7.83
C LEU A 66 -13.68 -23.97 -8.73
N THR A 67 -14.21 -25.05 -8.16
CA THR A 67 -14.88 -26.13 -8.89
C THR A 67 -16.35 -25.78 -9.09
N THR A 68 -17.03 -25.48 -7.98
CA THR A 68 -18.46 -25.18 -7.95
C THR A 68 -18.75 -23.72 -8.27
N LYS A 69 -17.73 -22.84 -8.18
CA LYS A 69 -17.85 -21.40 -8.41
C LYS A 69 -18.81 -20.69 -7.44
N GLN A 70 -19.15 -21.34 -6.33
CA GLN A 70 -20.02 -20.82 -5.29
C GLN A 70 -19.22 -20.06 -4.22
N LYS A 71 -19.89 -19.13 -3.52
CA LYS A 71 -19.29 -18.43 -2.36
C LYS A 71 -18.93 -19.48 -1.30
N ASN A 72 -17.69 -19.45 -0.83
CA ASN A 72 -17.24 -20.35 0.21
C ASN A 72 -17.93 -19.98 1.53
N PRO A 73 -18.68 -20.90 2.18
CA PRO A 73 -19.35 -20.62 3.44
C PRO A 73 -18.38 -20.32 4.59
N ASN A 74 -17.13 -20.78 4.47
CA ASN A 74 -16.07 -20.57 5.46
C ASN A 74 -15.25 -19.29 5.22
N TYR A 75 -15.59 -18.50 4.19
CA TYR A 75 -14.92 -17.23 3.93
C TYR A 75 -15.21 -16.25 5.06
N LYS A 76 -14.14 -15.73 5.66
CA LYS A 76 -14.18 -14.70 6.69
C LYS A 76 -13.93 -13.34 6.06
N VAL A 77 -14.96 -12.50 6.10
CA VAL A 77 -14.87 -11.11 5.68
C VAL A 77 -13.93 -10.36 6.62
N GLY A 78 -13.07 -9.51 6.07
CA GLY A 78 -12.04 -8.82 6.84
C GLY A 78 -10.74 -9.62 7.02
N GLU A 79 -10.65 -10.84 6.47
CA GLU A 79 -9.39 -11.58 6.34
C GLU A 79 -8.97 -11.67 4.86
N LEU A 80 -7.66 -11.65 4.58
CA LEU A 80 -7.12 -11.79 3.23
C LEU A 80 -7.24 -13.23 2.71
N THR A 81 -7.47 -13.39 1.42
CA THR A 81 -7.32 -14.68 0.72
C THR A 81 -5.87 -14.87 0.32
N PHE A 82 -5.26 -16.00 0.66
CA PHE A 82 -3.90 -16.35 0.22
C PHE A 82 -3.90 -17.54 -0.73
N VAL A 83 -3.01 -17.48 -1.73
CA VAL A 83 -2.74 -18.56 -2.68
C VAL A 83 -1.23 -18.76 -2.77
N GLU A 84 -0.73 -19.91 -2.31
CA GLU A 84 0.69 -20.23 -2.40
C GLU A 84 0.94 -21.26 -3.49
N TYR A 85 1.84 -20.92 -4.40
CA TYR A 85 2.39 -21.83 -5.38
C TYR A 85 3.70 -22.43 -4.87
N PRO A 86 4.01 -23.68 -5.25
CA PRO A 86 5.26 -24.29 -4.86
C PRO A 86 6.46 -23.53 -5.43
N TYR A 87 7.50 -23.31 -4.62
CA TYR A 87 8.71 -22.62 -5.07
C TYR A 87 9.74 -23.56 -5.71
N ALA A 88 9.63 -24.87 -5.44
CA ALA A 88 10.51 -25.89 -5.99
C ALA A 88 9.80 -27.26 -6.01
N LYS A 89 10.40 -28.21 -6.74
CA LYS A 89 10.00 -29.62 -6.77
C LYS A 89 11.22 -30.49 -6.51
N LYS A 90 11.12 -31.40 -5.54
CA LYS A 90 12.16 -32.40 -5.21
C LYS A 90 12.28 -33.43 -6.33
N SER A 91 13.40 -34.15 -6.36
CA SER A 91 13.67 -35.23 -7.32
C SER A 91 12.64 -36.37 -7.25
N ASP A 92 12.05 -36.61 -6.08
CA ASP A 92 10.98 -37.59 -5.85
C ASP A 92 9.58 -37.13 -6.33
N GLY A 93 9.48 -35.90 -6.84
CA GLY A 93 8.23 -35.31 -7.32
C GLY A 93 7.47 -34.51 -6.28
N THR A 94 7.93 -34.45 -5.03
CA THR A 94 7.30 -33.68 -3.95
C THR A 94 7.43 -32.18 -4.19
N TYR A 95 6.32 -31.45 -4.08
CA TYR A 95 6.30 -29.99 -4.17
C TYR A 95 6.71 -29.34 -2.84
N LEU A 96 7.53 -28.30 -2.91
CA LEU A 96 7.97 -27.53 -1.75
C LEU A 96 7.23 -26.19 -1.70
N TYR A 97 6.61 -25.94 -0.54
CA TYR A 97 5.91 -24.70 -0.21
C TYR A 97 6.69 -24.01 0.90
N PHE A 98 6.73 -22.68 0.87
CA PHE A 98 7.41 -21.91 1.89
C PHE A 98 6.59 -21.95 3.18
N PHE A 99 5.30 -21.64 3.11
CA PHE A 99 4.40 -21.58 4.26
C PHE A 99 3.61 -22.87 4.49
N GLY A 100 2.99 -23.42 3.44
CA GLY A 100 1.92 -24.40 3.58
C GLY A 100 0.70 -23.85 4.32
N SER A 101 -0.35 -24.68 4.50
CA SER A 101 -1.64 -24.20 5.02
C SER A 101 -1.58 -23.56 6.41
N GLN A 102 -0.77 -24.11 7.32
CA GLN A 102 -0.60 -23.53 8.67
C GLN A 102 0.15 -22.20 8.62
N GLY A 103 1.18 -22.09 7.77
CA GLY A 103 1.92 -20.85 7.60
C GLY A 103 1.08 -19.73 7.00
N LEU A 104 0.21 -20.04 6.03
CA LEU A 104 -0.72 -19.05 5.46
C LEU A 104 -1.72 -18.53 6.49
N LYS A 105 -2.26 -19.42 7.34
CA LYS A 105 -3.14 -19.02 8.45
C LYS A 105 -2.41 -18.07 9.41
N GLN A 106 -1.17 -18.40 9.78
CA GLN A 106 -0.39 -17.57 10.68
C GLN A 106 0.00 -16.23 10.06
N LEU A 107 0.33 -16.21 8.76
CA LEU A 107 0.58 -14.98 8.01
C LEU A 107 -0.66 -14.07 8.02
N SER A 108 -1.86 -14.62 7.80
CA SER A 108 -3.13 -13.87 7.90
C SER A 108 -3.33 -13.28 9.30
N GLN A 109 -3.16 -14.08 10.35
CA GLN A 109 -3.30 -13.60 11.73
C GLN A 109 -2.32 -12.47 12.06
N LYS A 110 -1.05 -12.63 11.69
CA LYS A 110 -0.02 -11.60 11.91
C LYS A 110 -0.24 -10.35 11.08
N PHE A 111 -0.80 -10.48 9.87
CA PHE A 111 -1.24 -9.32 9.10
C PHE A 111 -2.33 -8.54 9.84
N LEU A 112 -3.38 -9.20 10.34
CA LEU A 112 -4.47 -8.53 11.06
C LEU A 112 -4.01 -7.89 12.38
N GLU A 113 -2.97 -8.43 13.01
CA GLU A 113 -2.37 -7.85 14.22
C GLU A 113 -1.55 -6.59 13.94
N LYS A 114 -0.91 -6.48 12.77
CA LYS A 114 0.16 -5.49 12.52
C LYS A 114 -0.14 -4.49 11.40
N ALA A 115 -0.94 -4.86 10.41
CA ALA A 115 -1.33 -3.96 9.34
C ALA A 115 -2.44 -3.04 9.85
N ASN A 116 -2.43 -1.78 9.40
CA ASN A 116 -3.59 -0.92 9.57
C ASN A 116 -4.54 -1.11 8.40
N PHE A 117 -5.81 -1.35 8.68
CA PHE A 117 -6.82 -1.64 7.65
C PHE A 117 -8.22 -1.25 8.09
N GLY A 118 -9.08 -1.00 7.11
CA GLY A 118 -10.49 -0.70 7.23
C GLY A 118 -11.34 -1.54 6.26
N PRO A 119 -12.48 -1.01 5.77
CA PRO A 119 -13.35 -1.71 4.84
C PRO A 119 -12.67 -2.13 3.51
N GLU A 120 -11.64 -1.40 3.08
CA GLU A 120 -10.93 -1.64 1.82
C GLU A 120 -10.21 -3.00 1.76
N ILE A 121 -9.89 -3.62 2.90
CA ILE A 121 -9.25 -4.95 2.92
C ILE A 121 -10.02 -5.99 2.09
N THR A 122 -11.33 -5.82 1.97
CA THR A 122 -12.23 -6.72 1.24
C THR A 122 -12.15 -6.57 -0.29
N GLU A 123 -11.49 -5.53 -0.78
CA GLU A 123 -11.28 -5.28 -2.20
C GLU A 123 -10.07 -6.01 -2.76
N ILE A 124 -9.10 -6.39 -1.90
CA ILE A 124 -8.03 -7.32 -2.27
C ILE A 124 -8.67 -8.65 -2.67
N LYS A 125 -8.44 -9.04 -3.93
CA LYS A 125 -8.92 -10.30 -4.47
C LYS A 125 -8.18 -11.47 -3.82
N GLU A 126 -6.86 -11.42 -3.86
CA GLU A 126 -5.97 -12.47 -3.35
C GLU A 126 -4.55 -11.94 -3.17
N VAL A 127 -3.84 -12.55 -2.23
CA VAL A 127 -2.39 -12.46 -2.09
C VAL A 127 -1.80 -13.74 -2.65
N THR A 128 -1.00 -13.64 -3.71
CA THR A 128 -0.31 -14.79 -4.30
C THR A 128 1.12 -14.86 -3.83
N ILE A 129 1.61 -16.07 -3.57
CA ILE A 129 2.98 -16.32 -3.12
C ILE A 129 3.63 -17.26 -4.14
N ASN A 130 4.76 -16.84 -4.70
CA ASN A 130 5.52 -17.57 -5.72
C ASN A 130 4.76 -17.88 -7.02
N LYS A 131 3.72 -17.11 -7.32
CA LYS A 131 3.03 -17.19 -8.62
C LYS A 131 3.99 -16.78 -9.74
N ASN A 132 4.08 -17.59 -10.78
CA ASN A 132 4.78 -17.20 -11.99
C ASN A 132 3.92 -16.26 -12.81
N TYR A 133 4.50 -15.13 -13.20
CA TYR A 133 3.91 -14.16 -14.13
C TYR A 133 4.60 -14.26 -15.49
N ASP A 134 3.91 -13.85 -16.54
CA ASP A 134 4.49 -13.79 -17.89
C ASP A 134 5.75 -12.92 -17.91
N LYS A 135 6.65 -13.18 -18.88
CA LYS A 135 8.01 -12.59 -19.01
C LYS A 135 8.07 -11.04 -19.02
N THR A 136 6.93 -10.36 -19.02
CA THR A 136 6.81 -8.91 -18.84
C THR A 136 7.19 -8.43 -17.44
N ILE A 137 7.14 -9.30 -16.43
CA ILE A 137 7.55 -9.00 -15.04
C ILE A 137 8.77 -9.84 -14.71
N ASP A 138 9.93 -9.20 -14.52
CA ASP A 138 11.09 -9.88 -13.96
C ASP A 138 10.92 -10.02 -12.45
N THR A 139 10.23 -11.08 -12.05
CA THR A 139 10.02 -11.38 -10.64
C THR A 139 11.36 -11.57 -9.91
N ASN A 140 12.50 -11.81 -10.60
CA ASN A 140 13.82 -12.11 -10.01
C ASN A 140 14.47 -10.90 -9.34
N GLN A 141 13.81 -9.76 -9.31
CA GLN A 141 14.34 -8.54 -8.71
C GLN A 141 13.36 -7.94 -7.69
N LEU A 142 12.27 -8.64 -7.37
CA LEU A 142 11.18 -8.13 -6.54
C LEU A 142 10.89 -9.08 -5.38
N ASN A 143 10.63 -8.52 -4.21
CA ASN A 143 10.08 -9.26 -3.06
C ASN A 143 8.55 -9.31 -3.10
N GLY A 144 7.91 -8.37 -3.78
CA GLY A 144 6.48 -8.32 -4.02
C GLY A 144 6.08 -7.17 -4.94
N PHE A 145 4.81 -7.12 -5.31
CA PHE A 145 4.17 -5.96 -5.95
C PHE A 145 2.64 -5.99 -5.77
N TYR A 146 2.00 -4.83 -5.81
CA TYR A 146 0.55 -4.69 -5.93
C TYR A 146 0.11 -4.37 -7.36
N THR A 147 -0.97 -5.01 -7.82
CA THR A 147 -1.62 -4.71 -9.11
C THR A 147 -2.99 -4.07 -8.93
N PRO A 148 -3.15 -2.76 -9.23
CA PRO A 148 -4.43 -2.07 -9.14
C PRO A 148 -5.54 -2.71 -9.98
N HIS A 149 -5.22 -3.19 -11.19
CA HIS A 149 -6.22 -3.76 -12.09
C HIS A 149 -6.91 -5.00 -11.52
N ASN A 150 -6.12 -5.91 -10.95
CA ASN A 150 -6.62 -7.18 -10.43
C ASN A 150 -6.96 -7.12 -8.94
N ASN A 151 -6.56 -6.06 -8.24
CA ASN A 151 -6.52 -5.99 -6.77
C ASN A 151 -5.79 -7.19 -6.16
N GLU A 152 -4.67 -7.57 -6.78
CA GLU A 152 -3.86 -8.71 -6.39
C GLU A 152 -2.52 -8.22 -5.84
N ILE A 153 -2.10 -8.77 -4.71
CA ILE A 153 -0.75 -8.60 -4.17
C ILE A 153 0.05 -9.86 -4.51
N ALA A 154 1.21 -9.71 -5.11
CA ALA A 154 2.14 -10.78 -5.39
C ALA A 154 3.32 -10.71 -4.41
N LEU A 155 3.76 -11.86 -3.90
CA LEU A 155 4.91 -11.99 -3.01
C LEU A 155 5.85 -13.08 -3.54
N PHE A 156 7.16 -12.88 -3.39
CA PHE A 156 8.18 -13.80 -3.88
C PHE A 156 9.13 -14.19 -2.76
N THR A 157 9.27 -15.50 -2.54
CA THR A 157 10.19 -16.03 -1.52
C THR A 157 11.49 -16.52 -2.12
N LYS A 158 11.68 -16.41 -3.45
CA LYS A 158 12.86 -16.98 -4.13
C LYS A 158 14.19 -16.44 -3.64
N HIS A 159 14.27 -15.16 -3.26
CA HIS A 159 15.49 -14.57 -2.70
C HIS A 159 15.83 -15.19 -1.34
N ILE A 160 14.81 -15.65 -0.61
CA ILE A 160 14.94 -16.32 0.68
C ILE A 160 15.40 -17.76 0.50
N VAL A 161 14.84 -18.46 -0.47
CA VAL A 161 15.10 -19.89 -0.66
C VAL A 161 16.26 -20.18 -1.61
N ALA A 162 16.80 -19.17 -2.31
CA ALA A 162 17.91 -19.34 -3.25
C ALA A 162 19.27 -19.43 -2.55
N ASN A 163 20.08 -20.39 -2.98
CA ASN A 163 21.51 -20.44 -2.71
C ASN A 163 22.23 -20.65 -4.05
N GLY A 164 22.72 -19.55 -4.63
CA GLY A 164 23.31 -19.53 -5.97
C GLY A 164 22.35 -20.06 -7.05
N THR A 165 22.70 -21.21 -7.63
CA THR A 165 21.89 -21.83 -8.70
C THR A 165 20.84 -22.80 -8.20
N ARG A 166 20.66 -23.00 -6.88
CA ARG A 166 19.74 -24.00 -6.31
C ARG A 166 18.74 -23.39 -5.33
N TYR A 167 17.60 -24.06 -5.13
CA TYR A 167 16.66 -23.75 -4.06
C TYR A 167 16.83 -24.69 -2.87
N VAL A 168 16.87 -24.12 -1.68
CA VAL A 168 17.02 -24.81 -0.39
C VAL A 168 15.63 -25.23 0.11
N ASP A 169 15.57 -26.41 0.74
CA ASP A 169 14.37 -26.87 1.42
C ASP A 169 14.20 -26.13 2.76
N TRP A 170 13.16 -25.31 2.86
CA TRP A 170 12.83 -24.52 4.05
C TRP A 170 11.78 -25.22 4.93
N SER A 171 11.43 -26.48 4.69
CA SER A 171 10.43 -27.20 5.48
C SER A 171 10.77 -27.31 6.97
N TYR A 172 12.05 -27.33 7.33
CA TYR A 172 12.53 -27.40 8.73
C TYR A 172 12.55 -26.05 9.46
N GLU A 173 12.41 -24.93 8.73
CA GLU A 173 12.43 -23.59 9.32
C GLU A 173 11.09 -23.26 9.99
N THR A 174 11.14 -22.58 11.13
CA THR A 174 9.94 -22.22 11.91
C THR A 174 9.00 -21.32 11.13
N ILE A 175 7.69 -21.50 11.31
CA ILE A 175 6.67 -20.68 10.65
C ILE A 175 6.80 -19.21 11.08
N ASP A 176 7.08 -18.94 12.36
CA ASP A 176 7.31 -17.58 12.87
C ASP A 176 8.39 -16.85 12.08
N LYS A 177 9.55 -17.50 11.87
CA LYS A 177 10.65 -16.93 11.09
C LYS A 177 10.21 -16.62 9.67
N LYS A 178 9.56 -17.57 8.99
CA LYS A 178 9.05 -17.40 7.62
C LYS A 178 8.05 -16.25 7.50
N VAL A 179 7.12 -16.13 8.45
CA VAL A 179 6.12 -15.05 8.48
C VAL A 179 6.80 -13.70 8.66
N ASN A 180 7.75 -13.60 9.59
CA ASN A 180 8.48 -12.35 9.84
C ASN A 180 9.33 -11.88 8.66
N MET A 181 9.78 -12.80 7.80
CA MET A 181 10.51 -12.44 6.59
C MET A 181 9.62 -11.82 5.51
N VAL A 182 8.36 -12.22 5.40
CA VAL A 182 7.48 -11.83 4.28
C VAL A 182 6.48 -10.74 4.67
N LEU A 183 6.06 -10.73 5.94
CA LEU A 183 5.01 -9.84 6.44
C LEU A 183 5.25 -8.34 6.19
N PRO A 184 6.48 -7.79 6.38
CA PRO A 184 6.75 -6.39 6.06
C PRO A 184 6.43 -6.03 4.60
N THR A 185 6.83 -6.88 3.65
CA THR A 185 6.55 -6.70 2.22
C THR A 185 5.05 -6.78 1.95
N LEU A 186 4.34 -7.73 2.55
CA LEU A 186 2.88 -7.81 2.42
C LEU A 186 2.19 -6.51 2.87
N ILE A 187 2.60 -5.94 4.00
CA ILE A 187 2.00 -4.70 4.51
C ILE A 187 2.39 -3.48 3.64
N HIS A 188 3.62 -3.47 3.08
CA HIS A 188 4.05 -2.47 2.08
C HIS A 188 3.13 -2.47 0.86
N GLU A 189 2.98 -3.63 0.22
CA GLU A 189 2.12 -3.77 -0.96
C GLU A 189 0.65 -3.49 -0.65
N TYR A 190 0.19 -3.89 0.54
CA TYR A 190 -1.15 -3.55 1.00
C TYR A 190 -1.36 -2.04 1.19
N THR A 191 -0.32 -1.31 1.58
CA THR A 191 -0.44 0.15 1.72
C THR A 191 -0.45 0.85 0.36
N HIS A 192 0.21 0.30 -0.67
CA HIS A 192 -0.02 0.75 -2.04
C HIS A 192 -1.49 0.54 -2.48
N HIS A 193 -2.13 -0.54 -2.04
CA HIS A 193 -3.56 -0.72 -2.24
C HIS A 193 -4.37 0.37 -1.55
N ILE A 194 -4.14 0.67 -0.26
CA ILE A 194 -4.79 1.79 0.44
C ILE A 194 -4.64 3.10 -0.34
N ALA A 195 -3.43 3.41 -0.81
CA ALA A 195 -3.17 4.60 -1.62
C ALA A 195 -3.98 4.60 -2.93
N ASN A 196 -4.08 3.46 -3.61
CA ASN A 196 -4.88 3.32 -4.82
C ASN A 196 -6.39 3.55 -4.57
N ILE A 197 -6.90 3.04 -3.43
CA ILE A 197 -8.31 3.16 -3.06
C ILE A 197 -8.67 4.60 -2.66
N TYR A 198 -7.81 5.26 -1.88
CA TYR A 198 -8.18 6.52 -1.21
C TYR A 198 -7.44 7.75 -1.72
N ASN A 199 -6.16 7.63 -2.07
CA ASN A 199 -5.31 8.78 -2.44
C ASN A 199 -5.31 9.05 -3.94
N ASN A 200 -5.23 8.02 -4.78
CA ASN A 200 -5.01 8.17 -6.23
C ASN A 200 -6.26 7.83 -7.06
N SER A 201 -7.40 7.60 -6.41
CA SER A 201 -8.65 7.16 -7.03
C SER A 201 -9.49 8.26 -7.67
N GLY A 202 -9.22 9.53 -7.33
CA GLY A 202 -9.96 10.69 -7.84
C GLY A 202 -9.64 11.05 -9.29
N LYS A 203 -10.39 12.01 -9.82
CA LYS A 203 -10.09 12.71 -11.09
C LYS A 203 -9.45 14.06 -10.80
N LYS A 204 -8.62 14.54 -11.72
CA LYS A 204 -8.00 15.89 -11.65
C LYS A 204 -9.00 17.06 -11.56
N THR A 205 -10.25 16.84 -11.96
CA THR A 205 -11.34 17.83 -11.89
C THR A 205 -12.06 17.84 -10.55
N ASP A 206 -11.77 16.89 -9.66
CA ASP A 206 -12.32 16.88 -8.30
C ASP A 206 -11.59 17.89 -7.42
N LEU A 207 -12.36 18.72 -6.71
CA LEU A 207 -11.83 19.77 -5.85
C LEU A 207 -10.90 19.24 -4.76
N ASN A 208 -11.10 18.02 -4.30
CA ASN A 208 -10.29 17.39 -3.26
C ASN A 208 -8.96 16.80 -3.78
N TYR A 209 -8.68 16.86 -5.08
CA TYR A 209 -7.54 16.21 -5.72
C TYR A 209 -6.69 17.19 -6.51
N TYR A 210 -5.36 17.03 -6.46
CA TYR A 210 -4.41 17.87 -7.21
C TYR A 210 -4.41 17.52 -8.69
N SER A 211 -4.44 18.54 -9.55
CA SER A 211 -4.06 18.39 -10.95
C SER A 211 -2.52 18.39 -11.08
N PRO A 212 -1.93 17.66 -12.04
CA PRO A 212 -0.49 17.75 -12.35
C PRO A 212 0.02 19.17 -12.68
N ASN A 213 -0.90 20.10 -12.97
CA ASN A 213 -0.58 21.49 -13.27
C ASN A 213 -0.68 22.41 -12.04
N ASP A 214 -1.25 21.96 -10.93
CA ASP A 214 -1.33 22.73 -9.69
C ASP A 214 0.07 23.00 -9.13
N GLU A 215 0.27 24.13 -8.45
CA GLU A 215 1.57 24.53 -7.89
C GLU A 215 2.15 23.46 -6.96
N ASN A 216 1.31 22.92 -6.07
CA ASN A 216 1.66 21.85 -5.14
C ASN A 216 1.38 20.43 -5.67
N GLY A 217 0.94 20.32 -6.93
CA GLY A 217 0.65 19.04 -7.57
C GLY A 217 1.92 18.23 -7.78
N LEU A 218 1.88 16.96 -7.38
CA LEU A 218 2.96 16.02 -7.62
C LEU A 218 2.83 15.39 -9.01
N VAL A 219 3.94 14.94 -9.57
CA VAL A 219 4.00 14.17 -10.82
C VAL A 219 4.70 12.84 -10.60
N TYR A 220 4.22 11.84 -11.33
CA TYR A 220 4.86 10.54 -11.37
C TYR A 220 5.96 10.53 -12.43
N LYS A 221 7.23 10.47 -12.01
CA LYS A 221 8.40 10.53 -12.91
C LYS A 221 8.99 9.17 -13.29
N MET A 222 8.56 8.08 -12.66
CA MET A 222 9.22 6.79 -12.88
C MET A 222 9.06 6.33 -14.33
N LYS A 223 10.20 5.95 -14.92
CA LYS A 223 10.29 5.45 -16.29
C LYS A 223 10.06 3.93 -16.34
N ASN A 224 9.47 3.46 -17.44
CA ASN A 224 9.35 2.03 -17.74
C ASN A 224 10.71 1.42 -18.15
N SER A 225 10.76 0.10 -18.41
CA SER A 225 11.99 -0.60 -18.86
C SER A 225 12.61 -0.04 -20.13
N LEU A 226 11.84 0.68 -20.94
CA LEU A 226 12.30 1.34 -22.17
C LEU A 226 12.82 2.76 -21.89
N GLY A 227 12.87 3.18 -20.63
CA GLY A 227 13.32 4.51 -20.22
C GLY A 227 12.29 5.61 -20.48
N GLN A 228 11.02 5.26 -20.74
CA GLN A 228 9.97 6.21 -21.09
C GLN A 228 8.99 6.39 -19.92
N ILE A 229 8.60 7.63 -19.65
CA ILE A 229 7.45 7.93 -18.81
C ILE A 229 6.19 7.63 -19.64
N ASP A 230 5.22 6.88 -19.10
CA ASP A 230 3.93 6.72 -19.80
C ASP A 230 3.14 8.03 -19.63
N ASP A 231 3.09 8.83 -20.69
CA ASP A 231 2.38 10.12 -20.71
C ASP A 231 0.94 9.97 -20.23
N ARG A 232 0.28 8.83 -20.48
CA ARG A 232 -1.11 8.59 -20.03
C ARG A 232 -1.20 8.42 -18.52
N VAL A 233 -0.18 7.83 -17.90
CA VAL A 233 -0.09 7.71 -16.43
C VAL A 233 0.15 9.09 -15.85
N ALA A 234 1.11 9.85 -16.39
CA ALA A 234 1.44 11.19 -15.94
C ALA A 234 0.28 12.20 -16.10
N GLU A 235 -0.48 12.14 -17.20
CA GLU A 235 -1.60 13.04 -17.52
C GLU A 235 -2.82 12.85 -16.62
N ASN A 236 -3.03 11.63 -16.14
CA ASN A 236 -4.15 11.31 -15.27
C ASN A 236 -3.73 11.34 -13.80
N TYR A 237 -2.44 11.20 -13.49
CA TYR A 237 -1.92 11.15 -12.13
C TYR A 237 -2.49 12.27 -11.22
N THR A 238 -3.01 11.87 -10.06
CA THR A 238 -3.64 12.79 -9.12
C THR A 238 -3.61 12.19 -7.72
N ASN A 239 -3.55 13.06 -6.71
CA ASN A 239 -3.49 12.70 -5.30
C ASN A 239 -4.49 13.54 -4.51
N ASN A 240 -4.94 13.04 -3.36
CA ASN A 240 -5.76 13.83 -2.44
C ASN A 240 -4.95 15.03 -1.90
N LYS A 241 -5.50 16.24 -2.03
CA LYS A 241 -4.82 17.49 -1.68
C LYS A 241 -4.43 17.54 -0.21
N LYS A 242 -5.41 17.29 0.67
CA LYS A 242 -5.20 17.34 2.13
C LYS A 242 -4.12 16.34 2.56
N PHE A 243 -4.18 15.12 2.05
CA PHE A 243 -3.20 14.09 2.36
C PHE A 243 -1.79 14.49 1.93
N VAL A 244 -1.60 14.97 0.69
CA VAL A 244 -0.31 15.47 0.21
C VAL A 244 0.22 16.61 1.08
N ASP A 245 -0.62 17.58 1.41
CA ASP A 245 -0.21 18.76 2.19
C ASP A 245 0.22 18.37 3.61
N GLU A 246 -0.60 17.57 4.31
CA GLU A 246 -0.30 17.11 5.67
C GLU A 246 0.90 16.15 5.70
N PHE A 247 1.05 15.29 4.70
CA PHE A 247 2.20 14.39 4.54
C PHE A 247 3.49 15.18 4.37
N ARG A 248 3.51 16.12 3.42
CA ARG A 248 4.68 16.97 3.16
C ARG A 248 5.03 17.82 4.37
N GLU A 249 4.02 18.33 5.06
CA GLU A 249 4.24 19.12 6.26
C GLU A 249 4.81 18.30 7.42
N ALA A 250 4.30 17.10 7.67
CA ALA A 250 4.77 16.27 8.78
C ALA A 250 6.22 15.77 8.57
N LEU A 251 6.66 15.66 7.32
CA LEU A 251 7.97 15.13 6.92
C LEU A 251 8.96 16.20 6.44
N ASN A 252 8.63 17.49 6.59
CA ASN A 252 9.45 18.60 6.12
C ASN A 252 9.77 18.56 4.60
N TYR A 253 8.80 18.15 3.78
CA TYR A 253 8.86 18.18 2.31
C TYR A 253 8.09 19.36 1.69
N LYS A 254 7.80 20.42 2.47
CA LYS A 254 7.12 21.62 1.95
C LYS A 254 7.99 22.25 0.85
N HIS A 255 7.36 22.77 -0.20
CA HIS A 255 8.10 23.49 -1.23
C HIS A 255 8.62 24.79 -0.62
N HIS A 256 9.92 25.02 -0.72
CA HIS A 256 10.55 26.26 -0.29
C HIS A 256 10.95 27.06 -1.53
N THR A 257 10.43 28.28 -1.65
CA THR A 257 10.82 29.22 -2.72
C THR A 257 12.27 29.68 -2.54
N THR A 258 12.81 29.58 -1.32
CA THR A 258 14.21 29.84 -0.97
C THR A 258 14.86 28.57 -0.44
N TYR A 259 16.10 28.31 -0.85
CA TYR A 259 16.88 27.17 -0.37
C TYR A 259 17.02 27.21 1.18
N ASP A 260 16.69 26.11 1.86
CA ASP A 260 16.79 25.99 3.32
C ASP A 260 17.91 25.02 3.73
N GLU A 261 19.12 25.56 3.91
CA GLU A 261 20.29 24.82 4.39
C GLU A 261 20.07 24.14 5.75
N LYS A 262 19.06 24.55 6.53
CA LYS A 262 18.77 23.96 7.84
C LYS A 262 18.26 22.53 7.75
N LEU A 263 17.80 22.09 6.58
CA LEU A 263 17.35 20.72 6.33
C LEU A 263 18.47 19.82 5.79
N LEU A 264 19.62 20.38 5.44
CA LEU A 264 20.81 19.62 5.06
C LEU A 264 21.51 19.12 6.32
N ALA A 265 21.89 17.84 6.33
CA ALA A 265 22.56 17.23 7.48
C ALA A 265 24.00 17.71 7.63
N ASN A 266 24.49 17.69 8.87
CA ASN A 266 25.88 18.02 9.17
C ASN A 266 26.84 17.08 8.42
N SER A 267 27.78 17.65 7.67
CA SER A 267 28.72 16.89 6.84
C SER A 267 29.63 15.94 7.63
N ASP A 268 29.88 16.22 8.91
CA ASP A 268 30.76 15.43 9.79
C ASP A 268 30.14 14.09 10.21
N LEU A 269 28.85 13.90 9.92
CA LEU A 269 28.12 12.65 10.14
C LEU A 269 28.39 11.58 9.06
N PHE A 270 29.12 11.93 8.00
CA PHE A 270 29.26 11.10 6.80
C PHE A 270 30.70 10.87 6.35
N ASP A 271 30.90 9.80 5.57
CA ASP A 271 32.12 9.61 4.77
C ASP A 271 32.05 10.46 3.49
N ASN A 272 33.20 10.65 2.82
CA ASN A 272 33.38 11.68 1.79
C ASN A 272 32.36 11.67 0.62
N ASN A 273 31.69 10.55 0.35
CA ASN A 273 30.86 10.37 -0.85
C ASN A 273 29.36 10.17 -0.56
N ASN A 274 28.90 10.38 0.66
CA ASN A 274 27.46 10.22 0.96
C ASN A 274 26.63 11.37 0.35
N VAL A 275 25.51 11.05 -0.28
CA VAL A 275 24.64 12.04 -0.96
C VAL A 275 24.04 13.11 -0.02
N PHE A 276 23.89 12.81 1.28
CA PHE A 276 23.34 13.75 2.27
C PHE A 276 24.32 14.80 2.78
N ARG A 277 25.58 14.73 2.33
CA ARG A 277 26.53 15.84 2.52
C ARG A 277 26.18 17.06 1.69
N THR A 278 25.49 16.86 0.56
CA THR A 278 25.26 17.92 -0.44
C THR A 278 23.79 18.09 -0.82
N ILE A 279 22.99 17.05 -0.64
CA ILE A 279 21.57 17.00 -1.04
C ILE A 279 20.72 16.54 0.15
N SER A 280 19.78 17.37 0.57
CA SER A 280 18.80 17.04 1.61
C SER A 280 17.74 16.05 1.11
N SER A 281 17.04 15.40 2.04
CA SER A 281 15.90 14.54 1.71
C SER A 281 14.76 15.30 1.01
N TRP A 282 14.60 16.58 1.33
CA TRP A 282 13.64 17.46 0.66
C TRP A 282 14.00 17.67 -0.81
N GLU A 283 15.28 17.94 -1.12
CA GLU A 283 15.75 18.10 -2.50
C GLU A 283 15.56 16.82 -3.32
N LEU A 284 15.79 15.64 -2.72
CA LEU A 284 15.53 14.34 -3.36
C LEU A 284 14.03 14.12 -3.61
N PHE A 285 13.18 14.52 -2.66
CA PHE A 285 11.73 14.48 -2.83
C PHE A 285 11.25 15.40 -3.96
N GLU A 286 11.74 16.64 -4.02
CA GLU A 286 11.38 17.56 -5.10
C GLU A 286 11.80 17.01 -6.46
N TRP A 287 13.02 16.50 -6.54
CA TRP A 287 13.52 15.88 -7.77
C TRP A 287 12.61 14.74 -8.24
N ALA A 288 12.19 13.85 -7.32
CA ALA A 288 11.38 12.68 -7.66
C ALA A 288 9.92 13.02 -8.02
N ASN A 289 9.36 14.12 -7.49
CA ASN A 289 7.90 14.33 -7.51
C ASN A 289 7.42 15.67 -8.09
N ILE A 290 8.29 16.62 -8.37
CA ILE A 290 7.89 17.95 -8.87
C ILE A 290 8.32 18.09 -10.33
N LYS A 291 7.47 18.66 -11.19
CA LYS A 291 7.82 18.95 -12.60
C LYS A 291 9.14 19.73 -12.65
N ASP A 292 10.02 19.36 -13.56
CA ASP A 292 11.36 19.98 -13.69
C ASP A 292 11.29 21.51 -13.77
N THR A 293 10.29 22.04 -14.48
CA THR A 293 10.04 23.48 -14.63
C THR A 293 9.60 24.20 -13.34
N LYS A 294 9.27 23.46 -12.28
CA LYS A 294 8.82 23.96 -10.97
C LYS A 294 9.79 23.63 -9.84
N ILE A 295 10.84 22.84 -10.10
CA ILE A 295 11.88 22.57 -9.09
C ILE A 295 12.63 23.87 -8.80
N ASN A 296 13.00 24.09 -7.54
CA ASN A 296 13.83 25.24 -7.17
C ASN A 296 15.10 25.29 -8.04
N PRO A 297 15.47 26.44 -8.67
CA PRO A 297 16.61 26.50 -9.59
C PRO A 297 17.95 26.03 -8.98
N ILE A 298 18.16 26.23 -7.67
CA ILE A 298 19.35 25.76 -6.96
C ILE A 298 19.33 24.24 -6.88
N THR A 299 18.22 23.65 -6.45
CA THR A 299 18.02 22.20 -6.45
C THR A 299 18.21 21.65 -7.86
N PHE A 300 17.53 22.22 -8.85
CA PHE A 300 17.65 21.78 -10.25
C PHE A 300 19.10 21.83 -10.74
N SER A 301 19.82 22.93 -10.49
CA SER A 301 21.25 23.08 -10.82
C SER A 301 22.13 22.02 -10.15
N LYS A 302 21.89 21.72 -8.86
CA LYS A 302 22.64 20.66 -8.15
C LYS A 302 22.47 19.30 -8.81
N PHE A 303 21.29 18.97 -9.33
CA PHE A 303 21.09 17.73 -10.06
C PHE A 303 21.65 17.86 -11.49
N ALA A 304 21.20 18.83 -12.27
CA ALA A 304 21.59 19.02 -13.67
C ALA A 304 23.12 19.12 -13.90
N ASN A 305 23.85 19.78 -13.00
CA ASN A 305 25.30 19.97 -13.10
C ASN A 305 26.13 18.85 -12.47
N ASN A 306 25.55 18.00 -11.62
CA ASN A 306 26.25 16.89 -10.95
C ASN A 306 25.68 15.50 -11.33
N PHE A 307 24.99 15.42 -12.47
CA PHE A 307 24.20 14.24 -12.91
C PHE A 307 25.02 12.95 -13.07
N ASP A 308 26.35 13.04 -13.00
CA ASP A 308 27.25 11.92 -12.89
C ASP A 308 27.31 11.40 -11.44
N PHE A 309 26.17 10.96 -10.90
CA PHE A 309 26.04 10.36 -9.56
C PHE A 309 26.90 9.08 -9.36
N GLN A 310 27.75 8.73 -10.32
CA GLN A 310 28.86 7.78 -10.22
C GLN A 310 29.64 7.94 -8.89
N ASN A 311 29.80 9.14 -8.35
CA ASN A 311 30.61 9.32 -7.14
C ASN A 311 29.84 9.29 -5.82
N TYR A 312 28.50 9.30 -5.82
CA TYR A 312 27.71 9.32 -4.60
C TYR A 312 27.26 7.93 -4.16
N THR A 313 27.22 7.72 -2.84
CA THR A 313 26.68 6.52 -2.21
C THR A 313 25.53 6.87 -1.26
N TRP A 314 24.64 5.91 -1.05
CA TRP A 314 23.63 5.96 0.01
C TRP A 314 24.21 5.61 1.40
N ASN A 315 25.43 5.07 1.41
CA ASN A 315 26.07 4.45 2.56
C ASN A 315 26.69 5.48 3.50
N ASN A 316 26.55 5.27 4.80
CA ASN A 316 27.21 6.07 5.84
C ASN A 316 27.89 5.15 6.86
N ARG A 317 28.95 5.65 7.49
CA ARG A 317 29.78 4.92 8.47
C ARG A 317 29.05 4.36 9.69
N TYR A 318 27.85 4.86 9.99
CA TYR A 318 27.08 4.46 11.16
C TYR A 318 25.98 3.44 10.86
N SER A 319 25.76 3.13 9.57
CA SER A 319 24.80 2.12 9.15
C SER A 319 25.50 0.77 8.98
N PRO A 320 25.05 -0.29 9.66
CA PRO A 320 25.52 -1.64 9.39
C PRO A 320 25.05 -2.17 8.02
N LEU A 321 24.09 -1.48 7.41
CA LEU A 321 23.47 -1.83 6.14
C LEU A 321 24.06 -0.97 5.03
N GLN A 322 24.48 -1.63 3.95
CA GLN A 322 25.22 -1.03 2.86
C GLN A 322 24.51 -1.34 1.53
N PHE A 323 24.17 -0.29 0.80
CA PHE A 323 23.74 -0.36 -0.59
C PHE A 323 24.93 -0.73 -1.47
N GLN A 324 24.76 -1.76 -2.28
CA GLN A 324 25.79 -2.20 -3.23
C GLN A 324 25.91 -1.23 -4.43
N GLY A 325 24.84 -0.48 -4.74
CA GLY A 325 24.79 0.44 -5.87
C GLY A 325 25.13 1.89 -5.50
N ARG A 326 25.79 2.58 -6.43
CA ARG A 326 25.93 4.04 -6.43
C ARG A 326 24.55 4.72 -6.56
N VAL A 327 24.48 5.98 -6.18
CA VAL A 327 23.27 6.79 -6.41
C VAL A 327 23.03 6.89 -7.92
N SER A 328 21.78 6.78 -8.34
CA SER A 328 21.36 7.01 -9.72
C SER A 328 20.01 7.71 -9.69
N LEU A 329 19.68 8.43 -10.77
CA LEU A 329 18.45 9.22 -10.82
C LEU A 329 17.21 8.35 -10.78
N ASN A 330 17.20 7.24 -11.51
CA ASN A 330 16.08 6.31 -11.46
C ASN A 330 15.93 5.73 -10.04
N ARG A 331 17.03 5.55 -9.30
CA ARG A 331 16.98 5.14 -7.90
C ARG A 331 16.46 6.27 -7.01
N VAL A 332 16.84 7.53 -7.23
CA VAL A 332 16.26 8.67 -6.51
C VAL A 332 14.76 8.77 -6.77
N GLU A 333 14.35 8.74 -8.03
CA GLU A 333 12.95 8.76 -8.47
C GLU A 333 12.15 7.63 -7.83
N TYR A 334 12.69 6.41 -7.77
CA TYR A 334 12.05 5.30 -7.06
C TYR A 334 11.99 5.54 -5.56
N LEU A 335 13.13 5.84 -4.92
CA LEU A 335 13.24 5.89 -3.47
C LEU A 335 12.47 7.03 -2.83
N TYR A 336 12.35 8.15 -3.54
CA TYR A 336 11.69 9.34 -3.07
C TYR A 336 10.36 9.60 -3.77
N SER A 337 9.91 8.74 -4.68
CA SER A 337 8.55 8.85 -5.25
C SER A 337 7.51 8.84 -4.14
N PHE A 338 6.49 9.67 -4.27
CA PHE A 338 5.40 9.73 -3.32
C PHE A 338 4.70 8.38 -3.18
N GLU A 339 4.57 7.64 -4.27
CA GLU A 339 4.03 6.28 -4.33
C GLU A 339 4.72 5.33 -3.35
N GLU A 340 6.04 5.39 -3.29
CA GLU A 340 6.87 4.53 -2.44
C GLU A 340 7.02 5.09 -1.04
N LEU A 341 6.99 6.41 -0.87
CA LEU A 341 7.04 7.02 0.45
C LEU A 341 5.78 6.75 1.28
N ILE A 342 4.61 6.72 0.65
CA ILE A 342 3.35 6.40 1.35
C ILE A 342 3.44 5.09 2.15
N PRO A 343 3.75 3.92 1.56
CA PRO A 343 3.86 2.68 2.32
C PRO A 343 5.02 2.70 3.31
N ARG A 344 6.18 3.27 2.94
CA ARG A 344 7.37 3.26 3.79
C ARG A 344 7.18 4.09 5.05
N GLU A 345 6.66 5.30 4.94
CA GLU A 345 6.40 6.17 6.09
C GLU A 345 5.29 5.60 6.97
N PHE A 346 4.26 4.99 6.38
CA PHE A 346 3.21 4.34 7.15
C PHE A 346 3.74 3.16 7.95
N LEU A 347 4.55 2.31 7.33
CA LEU A 347 5.17 1.18 8.02
C LEU A 347 6.14 1.60 9.12
N LYS A 348 6.94 2.65 8.91
CA LYS A 348 7.83 3.21 9.95
C LYS A 348 7.04 3.56 11.22
N MET A 349 5.87 4.17 11.04
CA MET A 349 4.98 4.54 12.15
C MET A 349 4.29 3.35 12.80
N THR A 350 3.88 2.35 12.02
CA THR A 350 2.83 1.40 12.43
C THR A 350 3.36 -0.01 12.67
N TYR A 351 4.36 -0.45 11.90
CA TYR A 351 4.87 -1.81 11.97
C TYR A 351 5.71 -2.03 13.22
N ASN A 352 5.28 -2.99 14.03
CA ASN A 352 5.96 -3.43 15.24
C ASN A 352 6.54 -4.83 15.00
N PRO A 353 7.87 -5.02 14.94
CA PRO A 353 8.45 -6.34 14.68
C PRO A 353 8.14 -7.32 15.82
N ASP A 354 8.13 -8.62 15.53
CA ASP A 354 7.91 -9.67 16.55
C ASP A 354 9.22 -10.26 17.12
N VAL A 355 10.41 -9.87 16.62
CA VAL A 355 11.64 -10.64 16.88
C VAL A 355 12.85 -9.80 17.29
N GLU A 356 13.44 -10.18 18.42
CA GLU A 356 14.88 -9.99 18.70
C GLU A 356 15.66 -11.09 17.97
N GLY A 357 16.32 -10.70 16.89
CA GLY A 357 17.47 -11.43 16.39
C GLY A 357 17.22 -12.67 15.52
N ILE A 358 17.23 -12.48 14.20
CA ILE A 358 17.27 -13.58 13.21
C ILE A 358 18.52 -13.42 12.32
N SER A 359 19.37 -14.45 12.27
CA SER A 359 20.57 -14.49 11.42
C SER A 359 20.20 -15.23 10.16
N LEU A 360 20.23 -14.53 9.03
CA LEU A 360 20.12 -15.14 7.72
C LEU A 360 21.15 -14.50 6.80
N SER A 361 22.05 -15.34 6.30
CA SER A 361 22.95 -15.01 5.20
C SER A 361 22.17 -15.22 3.89
N GLY A 362 21.69 -14.16 3.26
CA GLY A 362 21.13 -14.24 1.91
C GLY A 362 21.33 -12.93 1.17
N GLU A 363 21.61 -13.03 -0.12
CA GLU A 363 21.57 -11.89 -1.03
C GLU A 363 20.09 -11.57 -1.31
N ASN A 364 19.71 -10.29 -1.21
CA ASN A 364 18.33 -9.80 -1.36
C ASN A 364 17.31 -10.35 -0.34
N THR A 365 17.77 -10.98 0.75
CA THR A 365 16.89 -11.38 1.84
C THR A 365 16.61 -10.27 2.82
N LEU A 366 15.34 -10.22 3.19
CA LEU A 366 14.79 -9.39 4.23
C LEU A 366 15.46 -9.80 5.56
N TRP A 367 16.24 -8.87 6.13
CA TRP A 367 16.93 -8.87 7.43
C TRP A 367 18.41 -9.32 7.49
N PHE A 368 19.21 -8.48 8.18
CA PHE A 368 20.63 -8.71 8.54
C PHE A 368 20.85 -8.48 10.03
N TYR A 369 21.93 -9.08 10.55
CA TYR A 369 22.57 -8.71 11.81
C TYR A 369 23.80 -7.85 11.55
N ASP A 370 24.10 -6.91 12.44
CA ASP A 370 25.43 -6.32 12.54
C ASP A 370 26.38 -7.18 13.39
N ALA A 371 27.66 -6.78 13.46
CA ALA A 371 28.69 -7.44 14.27
C ALA A 371 28.39 -7.50 15.79
N TRP A 372 27.27 -6.91 16.24
CA TRP A 372 26.78 -6.88 17.62
C TRP A 372 25.42 -7.56 17.79
N SER A 373 24.97 -8.36 16.83
CA SER A 373 23.73 -9.14 16.88
C SER A 373 22.45 -8.31 16.99
N LYS A 374 22.34 -7.17 16.28
CA LYS A 374 21.10 -6.37 16.23
C LYS A 374 20.29 -6.59 14.95
N PRO A 375 18.97 -6.89 15.01
CA PRO A 375 18.13 -7.19 13.83
C PRO A 375 17.62 -5.91 13.12
N TYR A 376 17.47 -5.93 11.78
CA TYR A 376 16.88 -4.85 10.96
C TYR A 376 16.02 -5.32 9.76
N VAL A 377 14.92 -4.62 9.43
CA VAL A 377 13.93 -4.95 8.36
C VAL A 377 14.27 -4.23 7.05
N SER A 378 14.32 -4.94 5.92
CA SER A 378 14.62 -4.32 4.61
C SER A 378 13.43 -4.15 3.63
N ALA A 379 12.19 -4.38 4.05
CA ALA A 379 11.02 -4.08 3.20
C ALA A 379 10.69 -2.58 3.10
N TYR A 380 11.43 -1.72 3.80
CA TYR A 380 11.06 -0.32 3.96
C TYR A 380 11.76 0.65 3.04
N GLY A 381 12.57 0.17 2.10
CA GLY A 381 13.64 1.00 1.61
C GLY A 381 14.46 1.51 2.80
N GLU A 382 15.48 0.76 3.23
CA GLU A 382 16.42 1.22 4.27
C GLU A 382 17.07 2.61 3.97
N ASP A 383 16.83 3.12 2.77
CA ASP A 383 17.37 4.24 2.00
C ASP A 383 16.43 5.44 1.89
N ILE A 384 15.94 5.93 3.01
CA ILE A 384 16.19 7.37 3.23
C ILE A 384 17.13 7.52 4.43
N ILE A 385 18.16 6.67 4.42
CA ILE A 385 19.40 6.70 5.22
C ILE A 385 19.17 6.58 6.71
N ARG A 386 19.23 5.36 7.22
CA ARG A 386 19.63 5.24 8.62
C ARG A 386 21.09 5.71 8.73
N ASN A 387 21.51 6.66 9.55
CA ASN A 387 21.22 6.86 10.98
C ASN A 387 21.76 5.68 11.77
N GLY A 388 22.98 5.82 12.30
CA GLY A 388 23.33 5.01 13.46
C GLY A 388 22.21 5.14 14.49
N ILE A 389 22.02 4.11 15.32
CA ILE A 389 21.02 4.07 16.41
C ILE A 389 21.00 5.38 17.26
N ARG A 390 22.07 6.19 17.18
CA ARG A 390 22.32 7.44 17.91
C ARG A 390 22.30 8.74 17.10
N TYR A 391 22.00 8.76 15.81
CA TYR A 391 22.01 10.02 15.02
C TYR A 391 20.96 9.98 13.93
N ILE A 392 20.30 11.11 13.63
CA ILE A 392 19.58 11.24 12.36
C ILE A 392 20.25 12.19 11.36
N VAL A 393 20.20 11.80 10.09
CA VAL A 393 20.88 12.43 8.95
C VAL A 393 19.89 12.92 7.89
N SER A 394 18.59 12.82 8.19
CA SER A 394 17.50 13.32 7.36
C SER A 394 16.35 13.80 8.25
N PRO A 395 15.73 14.95 7.97
CA PRO A 395 14.61 15.51 8.75
C PRO A 395 13.24 14.89 8.42
N ASN A 396 13.14 13.92 7.52
CA ASN A 396 11.88 13.28 7.11
C ASN A 396 11.33 12.25 8.12
N TRP A 397 11.56 12.47 9.40
CA TRP A 397 11.08 11.59 10.48
C TRP A 397 9.94 12.27 11.23
N VAL A 398 9.12 11.48 11.92
CA VAL A 398 7.97 12.00 12.69
C VAL A 398 8.11 11.82 14.19
N PHE A 399 9.14 11.11 14.64
CA PHE A 399 9.38 10.81 16.05
C PHE A 399 10.33 11.83 16.67
N ASP A 400 9.90 12.49 17.75
CA ASP A 400 10.66 13.58 18.37
C ASP A 400 12.03 13.11 18.87
N THR A 401 12.12 11.90 19.43
CA THR A 401 13.36 11.32 19.93
C THR A 401 14.42 11.35 18.83
N GLN A 402 14.06 10.90 17.63
CA GLN A 402 14.94 10.91 16.48
C GLN A 402 15.21 12.33 15.98
N LEU A 403 14.16 13.15 15.77
CA LEU A 403 14.31 14.50 15.22
C LEU A 403 15.20 15.41 16.09
N LYS A 404 15.09 15.33 17.41
CA LYS A 404 15.92 16.10 18.36
C LYS A 404 17.41 15.77 18.29
N MET A 405 17.79 14.72 17.58
CA MET A 405 19.18 14.30 17.38
C MET A 405 19.73 14.76 16.01
N PHE A 406 18.90 15.33 15.14
CA PHE A 406 19.33 15.87 13.86
C PHE A 406 20.21 17.12 14.06
N LYS A 407 21.38 17.12 13.42
CA LYS A 407 22.25 18.29 13.32
C LYS A 407 22.30 18.75 11.87
N ASN A 408 22.06 20.04 11.65
CA ASN A 408 22.11 20.62 10.30
C ASN A 408 23.56 20.89 9.84
N ALA A 409 23.72 21.35 8.60
CA ALA A 409 25.02 21.69 8.01
C ALA A 409 25.86 22.67 8.85
N ASN A 410 25.21 23.54 9.63
CA ASN A 410 25.85 24.51 10.52
C ASN A 410 26.15 23.97 11.93
N GLY A 411 25.80 22.70 12.21
CA GLY A 411 25.96 22.07 13.53
C GLY A 411 24.84 22.39 14.52
N GLU A 412 23.79 23.08 14.10
CA GLU A 412 22.63 23.42 14.92
C GLU A 412 21.66 22.24 15.04
N ILE A 413 20.84 22.23 16.10
CA ILE A 413 19.78 21.23 16.32
C ILE A 413 18.42 21.93 16.13
N PRO A 414 17.93 22.04 14.88
CA PRO A 414 16.73 22.84 14.57
C PRO A 414 15.45 22.30 15.24
N PHE A 415 15.45 21.03 15.64
CA PHE A 415 14.29 20.34 16.21
C PHE A 415 14.37 20.16 17.74
N SER A 416 15.26 20.88 18.43
CA SER A 416 15.46 20.75 19.88
C SER A 416 14.18 20.98 20.70
N ASN A 417 13.31 21.90 20.26
CA ASN A 417 12.11 22.33 20.98
C ASN A 417 10.79 21.71 20.46
N LEU A 418 10.81 20.54 19.82
CA LEU A 418 9.59 19.90 19.34
C LEU A 418 8.60 19.56 20.46
N VAL A 419 7.33 19.88 20.20
CA VAL A 419 6.19 19.45 21.01
C VAL A 419 5.99 17.94 20.85
N LYS A 420 5.71 17.27 21.97
CA LYS A 420 5.65 15.81 22.02
C LYS A 420 4.66 15.23 21.01
N TYR A 421 5.15 14.32 20.17
CA TYR A 421 4.45 13.58 19.12
C TYR A 421 3.79 14.46 18.05
N GLN A 422 4.17 15.73 17.90
CA GLN A 422 3.46 16.64 17.00
C GLN A 422 3.46 16.15 15.55
N ASN A 423 4.64 15.78 15.03
CA ASN A 423 4.76 15.30 13.65
C ASN A 423 4.12 13.92 13.48
N LEU A 424 4.28 13.02 14.46
CA LEU A 424 3.62 11.71 14.48
C LEU A 424 2.09 11.85 14.44
N LYS A 425 1.51 12.71 15.30
CA LYS A 425 0.07 13.03 15.29
C LYS A 425 -0.36 13.51 13.92
N LYS A 426 0.41 14.43 13.34
CA LYS A 426 0.08 15.02 12.04
C LYS A 426 0.08 13.98 10.92
N LEU A 427 1.15 13.19 10.80
CA LEU A 427 1.24 12.20 9.74
C LEU A 427 0.22 11.06 9.95
N PHE A 428 0.10 10.54 11.17
CA PHE A 428 -0.88 9.49 11.46
C PHE A 428 -2.32 9.96 11.20
N LYS A 429 -2.65 11.21 11.56
CA LYS A 429 -3.93 11.84 11.22
C LYS A 429 -4.17 11.87 9.71
N ALA A 430 -3.16 12.22 8.91
CA ALA A 430 -3.28 12.25 7.45
C ALA A 430 -3.71 10.89 6.88
N TYR A 431 -3.10 9.78 7.33
CA TYR A 431 -3.49 8.43 6.91
C TYR A 431 -4.89 8.03 7.41
N VAL A 432 -5.18 8.29 8.67
CA VAL A 432 -6.46 7.94 9.29
C VAL A 432 -7.63 8.70 8.65
N ASP A 433 -7.42 9.98 8.31
CA ASP A 433 -8.36 10.81 7.57
C ASP A 433 -8.51 10.35 6.11
N LEU A 434 -7.39 9.99 5.46
CA LEU A 434 -7.40 9.43 4.10
C LEU A 434 -8.25 8.15 4.04
N MET A 435 -8.13 7.24 5.02
CA MET A 435 -8.96 6.04 5.11
C MET A 435 -10.42 6.34 5.54
N GLY A 436 -10.70 7.58 5.94
CA GLY A 436 -12.03 8.05 6.33
C GLY A 436 -12.49 7.55 7.69
N TYR A 437 -11.56 7.28 8.61
CA TYR A 437 -11.87 6.80 9.96
C TYR A 437 -12.89 7.71 10.67
N GLY A 438 -13.86 7.07 11.33
CA GLY A 438 -14.96 7.72 12.04
C GLY A 438 -16.15 8.11 11.17
N LEU A 439 -16.09 7.88 9.85
CA LEU A 439 -17.28 8.00 8.99
C LEU A 439 -18.08 6.70 8.95
N PRO A 440 -19.42 6.79 9.03
CA PRO A 440 -20.27 5.61 8.91
C PRO A 440 -20.23 5.00 7.50
N ILE A 441 -20.17 5.82 6.45
CA ILE A 441 -19.79 5.37 5.11
C ILE A 441 -18.50 6.10 4.76
N SER A 442 -17.40 5.36 4.68
CA SER A 442 -16.09 5.87 4.24
C SER A 442 -15.67 5.26 2.90
N TYR A 443 -16.25 4.13 2.52
CA TYR A 443 -15.81 3.32 1.39
C TYR A 443 -16.98 3.03 0.45
N MET A 444 -16.70 3.17 -0.84
CA MET A 444 -17.54 2.70 -1.93
C MET A 444 -16.63 1.98 -2.93
N GLY A 445 -16.93 0.71 -3.18
CA GLY A 445 -16.15 -0.14 -4.07
C GLY A 445 -16.99 -0.75 -5.17
N ASN A 446 -16.32 -1.22 -6.21
CA ASN A 446 -16.93 -2.18 -7.13
C ASN A 446 -16.58 -3.58 -6.62
N SER A 447 -17.58 -4.40 -6.35
CA SER A 447 -17.30 -5.79 -5.96
C SER A 447 -17.02 -6.63 -7.18
N LYS A 448 -15.92 -7.36 -7.10
CA LYS A 448 -15.62 -8.47 -8.00
C LYS A 448 -16.53 -9.65 -7.66
N THR A 449 -17.69 -9.70 -8.30
CA THR A 449 -18.36 -10.97 -8.56
C THR A 449 -17.57 -11.63 -9.68
N LEU A 450 -17.06 -12.85 -9.45
CA LEU A 450 -16.58 -13.68 -10.56
C LEU A 450 -17.76 -13.82 -11.52
N ALA A 451 -17.74 -13.05 -12.61
CA ALA A 451 -18.64 -13.27 -13.72
C ALA A 451 -18.17 -14.55 -14.40
N LEU A 452 -19.02 -15.56 -14.33
CA LEU A 452 -18.71 -16.93 -14.68
C LEU A 452 -18.65 -17.22 -16.17
N ASP A 453 -18.72 -16.18 -17.01
CA ASP A 453 -18.71 -16.27 -18.46
C ASP A 453 -17.42 -15.67 -19.02
N ASN A 454 -16.59 -16.55 -19.57
CA ASN A 454 -15.53 -16.32 -20.57
C ASN A 454 -14.82 -14.94 -20.55
N ASN A 455 -13.61 -14.91 -19.97
CA ASN A 455 -12.52 -13.95 -20.21
C ASN A 455 -12.71 -12.46 -19.89
N VAL A 456 -13.78 -12.03 -19.22
CA VAL A 456 -13.80 -10.69 -18.59
C VAL A 456 -14.51 -10.81 -17.25
N ALA A 457 -13.76 -10.71 -16.15
CA ALA A 457 -14.38 -10.42 -14.87
C ALA A 457 -15.18 -9.11 -15.05
N THR A 458 -16.51 -9.18 -15.04
CA THR A 458 -17.34 -7.97 -15.13
C THR A 458 -17.35 -7.28 -13.76
N ASP A 459 -16.15 -6.79 -13.37
CA ASP A 459 -15.76 -6.13 -12.12
C ASP A 459 -16.56 -4.87 -11.79
N LEU A 460 -17.62 -4.57 -12.56
CA LEU A 460 -18.34 -3.31 -12.59
C LEU A 460 -19.85 -3.47 -12.42
N LYS A 461 -20.36 -4.70 -12.25
CA LYS A 461 -21.81 -4.95 -12.11
C LYS A 461 -22.33 -4.82 -10.69
N SER A 462 -21.46 -4.86 -9.69
CA SER A 462 -21.87 -4.72 -8.29
C SER A 462 -21.04 -3.67 -7.55
N THR A 463 -21.67 -3.01 -6.57
CA THR A 463 -21.07 -2.03 -5.68
C THR A 463 -21.28 -2.44 -4.23
N ASN A 464 -20.35 -2.06 -3.36
CA ASN A 464 -20.46 -2.26 -1.93
C ASN A 464 -20.18 -0.94 -1.21
N PHE A 465 -20.83 -0.76 -0.07
CA PHE A 465 -20.59 0.34 0.85
C PHE A 465 -19.93 -0.19 2.11
N GLY A 466 -19.04 0.60 2.70
CA GLY A 466 -18.41 0.26 3.96
C GLY A 466 -18.03 1.49 4.76
N GLY A 467 -17.72 1.28 6.02
CA GLY A 467 -17.26 2.33 6.92
C GLY A 467 -17.03 1.80 8.32
N TYR A 468 -17.07 2.69 9.29
CA TYR A 468 -16.62 2.43 10.66
C TYR A 468 -17.77 2.48 11.66
N LEU A 469 -17.76 1.55 12.62
CA LEU A 469 -18.76 1.43 13.68
C LEU A 469 -18.09 1.46 15.06
N LYS A 470 -18.79 2.05 16.03
CA LYS A 470 -18.44 1.94 17.45
C LYS A 470 -18.90 0.61 18.02
N SER A 471 -18.30 0.18 19.11
CA SER A 471 -18.74 -1.03 19.84
C SER A 471 -20.19 -0.94 20.30
N SER A 472 -20.67 0.26 20.66
CA SER A 472 -22.07 0.50 21.04
C SER A 472 -23.07 0.37 19.89
N GLN A 473 -22.61 0.24 18.64
CA GLN A 473 -23.45 0.09 17.45
C GLN A 473 -23.42 -1.32 16.90
N VAL A 474 -22.56 -2.19 17.45
CA VAL A 474 -22.32 -3.54 16.95
C VAL A 474 -22.99 -4.54 17.87
N ASP A 475 -23.83 -5.38 17.28
CA ASP A 475 -24.43 -6.53 17.94
C ASP A 475 -24.05 -7.79 17.14
N MET A 476 -23.05 -8.52 17.63
CA MET A 476 -22.57 -9.74 16.97
C MET A 476 -23.53 -10.93 17.13
N SER A 477 -24.55 -10.82 17.99
CA SER A 477 -25.54 -11.87 18.19
C SER A 477 -26.70 -11.79 17.19
N ASN A 478 -26.90 -10.63 16.57
CA ASN A 478 -28.01 -10.37 15.65
C ASN A 478 -27.52 -9.98 14.25
N GLN A 479 -28.38 -10.14 13.25
CA GLN A 479 -28.08 -9.65 11.92
C GLN A 479 -28.21 -8.13 11.88
N GLN A 480 -27.24 -7.48 11.23
CA GLN A 480 -27.26 -6.03 11.04
C GLN A 480 -27.31 -5.69 9.55
N TYR A 481 -27.97 -4.58 9.25
CA TYR A 481 -28.26 -4.12 7.90
C TYR A 481 -27.94 -2.64 7.76
N LEU A 482 -27.38 -2.27 6.60
CA LEU A 482 -27.32 -0.90 6.14
C LEU A 482 -28.62 -0.60 5.38
N ARG A 483 -29.48 0.22 5.97
CA ARG A 483 -30.70 0.69 5.33
C ARG A 483 -30.38 1.94 4.52
N ILE A 484 -30.59 1.88 3.21
CA ILE A 484 -30.42 3.01 2.28
C ILE A 484 -31.80 3.32 1.70
N GLY A 485 -32.36 4.48 2.06
CA GLY A 485 -33.76 4.80 1.78
C GLY A 485 -34.70 3.72 2.34
N ASN A 486 -35.38 3.01 1.44
CA ASN A 486 -36.35 1.95 1.76
C ASN A 486 -35.82 0.53 1.48
N LYS A 487 -34.51 0.36 1.28
CA LYS A 487 -33.89 -0.96 1.04
C LYS A 487 -32.90 -1.28 2.14
N ASP A 488 -32.85 -2.57 2.50
CA ASP A 488 -31.98 -3.10 3.54
C ASP A 488 -30.91 -3.99 2.91
N TYR A 489 -29.65 -3.69 3.20
CA TYR A 489 -28.50 -4.45 2.70
C TYR A 489 -27.75 -5.06 3.87
N LYS A 490 -27.66 -6.39 3.91
CA LYS A 490 -26.94 -7.10 4.96
C LYS A 490 -25.49 -6.63 5.02
N ILE A 491 -24.96 -6.42 6.21
CA ILE A 491 -23.56 -6.07 6.41
C ILE A 491 -22.78 -7.21 7.06
N SER A 492 -21.49 -7.29 6.73
CA SER A 492 -20.51 -8.11 7.43
C SER A 492 -19.62 -7.18 8.25
N ILE A 493 -19.50 -7.46 9.55
CA ILE A 493 -18.76 -6.65 10.51
C ILE A 493 -17.50 -7.39 10.93
N PHE A 494 -16.39 -6.67 11.01
CA PHE A 494 -15.11 -7.22 11.43
C PHE A 494 -14.32 -6.17 12.21
N LYS A 495 -13.40 -6.61 13.07
CA LYS A 495 -12.53 -5.71 13.81
C LYS A 495 -11.53 -5.07 12.86
N ASN A 496 -11.37 -3.76 12.97
CA ASN A 496 -10.34 -3.02 12.24
C ASN A 496 -9.04 -2.97 13.05
N ASN A 497 -7.98 -2.44 12.46
CA ASN A 497 -6.73 -2.18 13.17
C ASN A 497 -6.18 -0.81 12.77
N PHE A 498 -5.95 0.04 13.76
CA PHE A 498 -5.31 1.35 13.61
C PHE A 498 -4.37 1.59 14.77
N VAL A 499 -3.07 1.42 14.51
CA VAL A 499 -2.03 1.54 15.51
C VAL A 499 -0.87 2.39 15.01
N ALA A 500 -0.24 3.10 15.93
CA ALA A 500 1.01 3.81 15.72
C ALA A 500 1.94 3.59 16.92
N LYS A 501 3.24 3.51 16.67
CA LYS A 501 4.26 3.42 17.73
C LYS A 501 4.56 4.83 18.28
N PRO A 502 4.99 4.97 19.54
CA PRO A 502 5.41 6.25 20.10
C PRO A 502 6.78 6.72 19.62
N GLU A 503 7.62 5.80 19.16
CA GLU A 503 9.00 6.07 18.77
C GLU A 503 9.49 5.05 17.74
N TYR A 504 10.60 5.37 17.10
CA TYR A 504 11.29 4.41 16.28
C TYR A 504 12.21 3.50 17.09
N VAL A 505 11.89 2.21 17.07
CA VAL A 505 12.63 1.18 17.79
C VAL A 505 12.81 -0.06 16.93
N ASN A 506 13.81 -0.86 17.29
CA ASN A 506 14.13 -2.15 16.70
C ASN A 506 13.70 -3.33 17.58
N TYR A 507 12.94 -3.08 18.64
CA TYR A 507 12.35 -4.10 19.52
C TYR A 507 10.83 -4.05 19.47
N THR A 508 10.21 -5.12 19.96
CA THR A 508 8.75 -5.23 20.06
C THR A 508 8.21 -4.28 21.13
N ILE A 509 7.40 -3.32 20.73
CA ILE A 509 6.64 -2.48 21.67
C ILE A 509 5.40 -3.26 22.14
N SER A 510 5.15 -3.31 23.44
CA SER A 510 3.90 -3.90 23.96
C SER A 510 2.69 -3.19 23.35
N LYS A 511 1.65 -3.95 22.96
CA LYS A 511 0.42 -3.39 22.37
C LYS A 511 -0.22 -2.30 23.25
N SER A 512 -0.10 -2.43 24.57
CA SER A 512 -0.58 -1.42 25.54
C SER A 512 0.12 -0.06 25.45
N ASN A 513 1.35 -0.03 24.93
CA ASN A 513 2.15 1.18 24.72
C ASN A 513 2.01 1.75 23.30
N MET A 514 1.25 1.09 22.42
CA MET A 514 0.95 1.61 21.09
C MET A 514 -0.22 2.58 21.15
N PHE A 515 -0.17 3.58 20.28
CA PHE A 515 -1.25 4.53 20.08
C PHE A 515 -2.31 3.97 19.13
N ASN A 516 -3.54 4.47 19.29
CA ASN A 516 -4.64 4.31 18.34
C ASN A 516 -5.25 5.70 18.05
N PRO A 517 -6.22 5.83 17.11
CA PRO A 517 -6.82 7.13 16.81
C PRO A 517 -7.41 7.84 18.03
N HIS A 518 -7.97 7.11 18.99
CA HIS A 518 -8.50 7.69 20.21
C HIS A 518 -7.40 8.26 21.11
N SER A 519 -6.39 7.47 21.45
CA SER A 519 -5.35 7.86 22.41
C SER A 519 -4.37 8.91 21.87
N LEU A 520 -4.14 8.96 20.56
CA LEU A 520 -3.19 9.90 19.94
C LEU A 520 -3.85 11.14 19.35
N LEU A 521 -5.02 10.99 18.72
CA LEU A 521 -5.70 12.07 17.99
C LEU A 521 -6.96 12.58 18.71
N GLY A 522 -7.42 11.91 19.77
CA GLY A 522 -8.65 12.29 20.47
C GLY A 522 -9.93 11.94 19.72
N TYR A 523 -9.86 11.10 18.68
CA TYR A 523 -11.05 10.63 17.98
C TYR A 523 -11.86 9.70 18.88
N GLU A 524 -13.15 9.53 18.58
CA GLU A 524 -13.90 8.45 19.22
C GLU A 524 -13.39 7.08 18.79
N ASN A 525 -13.60 6.07 19.63
CA ASN A 525 -13.15 4.72 19.35
C ASN A 525 -14.13 3.97 18.44
N TYR A 526 -13.78 3.84 17.16
CA TYR A 526 -14.45 2.99 16.18
C TYR A 526 -13.66 1.70 16.00
N GLU A 527 -14.02 0.65 16.74
CA GLU A 527 -13.29 -0.64 16.79
C GLU A 527 -13.61 -1.57 15.61
N TYR A 528 -14.69 -1.27 14.88
CA TYR A 528 -15.21 -2.16 13.86
C TYR A 528 -15.28 -1.45 12.50
N SER A 529 -15.03 -2.24 11.45
CA SER A 529 -15.36 -1.90 10.08
C SER A 529 -16.52 -2.78 9.62
N TYR A 530 -17.24 -2.32 8.61
CA TYR A 530 -18.22 -3.15 7.93
C TYR A 530 -18.18 -2.99 6.43
N ILE A 531 -18.71 -3.99 5.72
CA ILE A 531 -18.99 -3.93 4.29
C ILE A 531 -20.39 -4.49 4.03
N THR A 532 -21.15 -3.90 3.13
CA THR A 532 -22.40 -4.49 2.63
C THR A 532 -22.12 -5.74 1.81
N GLU A 533 -23.08 -6.65 1.70
CA GLU A 533 -23.09 -7.61 0.61
C GLU A 533 -23.11 -6.90 -0.77
N PRO A 534 -22.62 -7.53 -1.85
CA PRO A 534 -22.61 -6.92 -3.17
C PRO A 534 -24.01 -6.53 -3.66
N ILE A 535 -24.16 -5.26 -4.04
CA ILE A 535 -25.41 -4.69 -4.55
C ILE A 535 -25.26 -4.49 -6.04
N GLN A 536 -26.23 -4.92 -6.86
CA GLN A 536 -26.20 -4.63 -8.30
C GLN A 536 -26.11 -3.11 -8.54
N THR A 537 -25.09 -2.67 -9.27
CA THR A 537 -24.80 -1.24 -9.52
C THR A 537 -25.96 -0.58 -10.26
N SER A 538 -26.64 -1.30 -11.15
CA SER A 538 -27.86 -0.83 -11.82
C SER A 538 -28.99 -0.55 -10.84
N THR A 539 -29.17 -1.39 -9.81
CA THR A 539 -30.17 -1.20 -8.75
C THR A 539 -29.83 0.03 -7.91
N VAL A 540 -28.56 0.24 -7.57
CA VAL A 540 -28.12 1.46 -6.86
C VAL A 540 -28.41 2.70 -7.70
N PHE A 541 -28.06 2.66 -8.99
CA PHE A 541 -28.30 3.75 -9.92
C PHE A 541 -29.80 4.07 -10.05
N GLN A 542 -30.63 3.07 -10.36
CA GLN A 542 -32.07 3.25 -10.57
C GLN A 542 -32.79 3.85 -9.35
N ASN A 543 -32.37 3.48 -8.14
CA ASN A 543 -33.08 3.89 -6.93
C ASN A 543 -32.57 5.21 -6.33
N TYR A 544 -31.29 5.56 -6.54
CA TYR A 544 -30.64 6.62 -5.75
C TYR A 544 -29.92 7.69 -6.56
N PHE A 545 -29.72 7.49 -7.87
CA PHE A 545 -29.01 8.47 -8.69
C PHE A 545 -29.75 9.80 -8.75
N GLY A 546 -29.05 10.90 -8.45
CA GLY A 546 -29.60 12.26 -8.47
C GLY A 546 -30.53 12.60 -7.28
N SER A 547 -31.00 11.59 -6.55
CA SER A 547 -31.90 11.73 -5.40
C SER A 547 -31.14 11.83 -4.07
N LYS A 548 -31.79 12.46 -3.08
CA LYS A 548 -31.32 12.52 -1.69
C LYS A 548 -31.98 11.41 -0.87
N PHE A 549 -31.23 10.74 0.01
CA PHE A 549 -31.72 9.60 0.79
C PHE A 549 -31.12 9.53 2.20
N ASP A 550 -31.85 8.84 3.07
CA ASP A 550 -31.40 8.47 4.40
C ASP A 550 -30.58 7.19 4.38
N VAL A 551 -29.63 7.11 5.31
CA VAL A 551 -28.85 5.92 5.61
C VAL A 551 -28.91 5.67 7.11
N LYS A 552 -29.22 4.44 7.48
CA LYS A 552 -29.27 4.00 8.87
C LYS A 552 -28.59 2.65 9.03
N LEU A 553 -28.06 2.39 10.21
CA LEU A 553 -27.73 1.03 10.64
C LEU A 553 -28.90 0.49 11.45
N TRP A 554 -29.37 -0.69 11.08
CA TRP A 554 -30.48 -1.39 11.70
C TRP A 554 -29.99 -2.74 12.22
N THR A 555 -30.37 -3.08 13.46
CA THR A 555 -30.16 -4.40 14.05
C THR A 555 -31.48 -5.16 14.08
N ASP A 556 -31.55 -6.25 13.34
CA ASP A 556 -32.70 -7.18 13.26
C ASP A 556 -32.68 -8.09 14.49
N LYS A 557 -33.42 -7.72 15.54
CA LYS A 557 -33.35 -8.37 16.86
C LYS A 557 -34.07 -9.71 16.90
N ASN A 558 -35.05 -9.92 16.02
CA ASN A 558 -35.84 -11.15 15.97
C ASN A 558 -35.46 -12.04 14.76
N ASN A 559 -34.50 -11.60 13.95
CA ASN A 559 -33.99 -12.28 12.75
C ASN A 559 -35.07 -12.60 11.71
N ASN A 560 -36.15 -11.82 11.65
CA ASN A 560 -37.26 -12.01 10.71
C ASN A 560 -37.04 -11.30 9.36
N LYS A 561 -35.98 -10.51 9.23
CA LYS A 561 -35.63 -9.70 8.04
C LYS A 561 -36.68 -8.64 7.70
N GLN A 562 -37.50 -8.22 8.66
CA GLN A 562 -38.50 -7.18 8.54
C GLN A 562 -38.24 -6.12 9.60
N PHE A 563 -38.27 -4.86 9.17
CA PHE A 563 -38.05 -3.76 10.09
C PHE A 563 -39.26 -3.57 11.00
N ASP A 564 -39.07 -3.80 12.29
CA ASP A 564 -40.13 -3.74 13.30
C ASP A 564 -40.00 -2.51 14.21
N VAL A 565 -41.15 -2.01 14.67
CA VAL A 565 -41.21 -0.90 15.63
C VAL A 565 -40.62 -1.37 16.97
N GLY A 566 -39.53 -0.72 17.41
CA GLY A 566 -38.81 -1.06 18.65
C GLY A 566 -37.42 -1.66 18.43
N GLU A 567 -37.04 -1.92 17.18
CA GLU A 567 -35.69 -2.33 16.83
C GLU A 567 -34.69 -1.16 16.91
N GLU A 568 -33.42 -1.49 17.16
CA GLU A 568 -32.39 -0.48 17.36
C GLU A 568 -31.94 0.10 16.02
N VAL A 569 -31.91 1.43 15.94
CA VAL A 569 -31.57 2.17 14.73
C VAL A 569 -30.57 3.27 15.03
N SER A 570 -29.41 3.20 14.38
CA SER A 570 -28.39 4.25 14.39
C SER A 570 -28.51 5.12 13.14
N GLN A 571 -28.86 6.39 13.30
CA GLN A 571 -28.99 7.35 12.19
C GLN A 571 -27.60 7.82 11.71
N PHE A 572 -27.28 7.62 10.43
CA PHE A 572 -26.01 8.05 9.86
C PHE A 572 -26.06 9.46 9.24
N ASN A 573 -27.24 9.96 8.91
CA ASN A 573 -27.42 11.33 8.46
C ASN A 573 -27.48 12.29 9.66
N ASN A 574 -26.36 12.88 10.04
CA ASN A 574 -26.32 13.85 11.12
C ASN A 574 -25.17 14.86 10.95
N VAL A 575 -25.24 15.96 11.71
CA VAL A 575 -24.26 17.06 11.70
C VAL A 575 -22.83 16.59 11.94
N LYS A 576 -22.65 15.62 12.82
CA LYS A 576 -21.33 15.13 13.20
C LYS A 576 -20.66 14.40 12.03
N ASN A 577 -21.38 13.53 11.35
CA ASN A 577 -20.86 12.80 10.19
C ASN A 577 -20.62 13.75 9.00
N TYR A 578 -21.49 14.74 8.81
CA TYR A 578 -21.30 15.80 7.80
C TYR A 578 -20.04 16.62 8.08
N THR A 579 -19.86 17.07 9.34
CA THR A 579 -18.69 17.82 9.78
C THR A 579 -17.42 17.01 9.58
N ARG A 580 -17.44 15.72 9.94
CA ARG A 580 -16.30 14.81 9.74
C ARG A 580 -15.96 14.64 8.26
N LEU A 581 -16.94 14.47 7.38
CA LEU A 581 -16.71 14.34 5.94
C LEU A 581 -16.03 15.59 5.36
N ASN A 582 -16.50 16.77 5.77
CA ASN A 582 -15.91 18.05 5.36
C ASN A 582 -14.52 18.28 5.95
N GLU A 583 -14.26 17.79 7.16
CA GLU A 583 -12.94 17.86 7.79
C GLU A 583 -11.90 17.03 7.03
N ILE A 584 -12.25 15.79 6.64
CA ILE A 584 -11.30 14.90 5.96
C ILE A 584 -11.01 15.32 4.52
N LYS A 585 -11.88 16.14 3.89
CA LYS A 585 -11.71 16.64 2.51
C LYS A 585 -11.35 15.54 1.51
N ARG A 586 -12.11 14.44 1.54
CA ARG A 586 -11.96 13.30 0.65
C ARG A 586 -13.30 12.91 0.04
N SER A 587 -13.29 12.63 -1.26
CA SER A 587 -14.46 12.13 -1.97
C SER A 587 -14.64 10.62 -1.73
N ILE A 588 -15.88 10.18 -1.48
CA ILE A 588 -16.22 8.75 -1.41
C ILE A 588 -16.64 8.30 -2.80
N ILE A 589 -15.74 7.62 -3.51
CA ILE A 589 -15.89 7.26 -4.92
C ILE A 589 -15.54 5.78 -5.16
N ASN A 590 -16.22 5.17 -6.13
CA ASN A 590 -15.92 3.81 -6.59
C ASN A 590 -14.98 3.76 -7.81
N LEU A 591 -14.44 4.90 -8.25
CA LEU A 591 -13.41 4.96 -9.30
C LEU A 591 -12.07 4.42 -8.77
N ARG A 592 -11.29 3.78 -9.64
CA ARG A 592 -9.93 3.29 -9.36
C ARG A 592 -8.99 3.71 -10.46
N LYS A 593 -7.70 3.89 -10.15
CA LYS A 593 -6.75 4.49 -11.09
C LYS A 593 -6.61 3.74 -12.42
N TYR A 594 -6.59 2.41 -12.37
CA TYR A 594 -6.49 1.59 -13.58
C TYR A 594 -7.73 1.77 -14.50
N LEU A 595 -8.89 2.12 -13.93
CA LEU A 595 -10.13 2.38 -14.67
C LEU A 595 -10.14 3.76 -15.34
N GLU A 596 -9.34 4.73 -14.85
CA GLU A 596 -9.27 6.08 -15.43
C GLU A 596 -8.53 6.10 -16.78
N THR A 597 -7.81 5.04 -17.13
CA THR A 597 -7.17 4.93 -18.44
C THR A 597 -8.25 4.82 -19.52
N ASN A 598 -8.16 5.63 -20.60
CA ASN A 598 -9.13 5.69 -21.71
C ASN A 598 -9.48 4.33 -22.36
N SER A 599 -8.76 3.27 -22.02
CA SER A 599 -8.99 1.89 -22.44
C SER A 599 -10.17 1.16 -21.75
N VAL A 600 -10.74 1.65 -20.64
CA VAL A 600 -11.81 0.94 -19.90
C VAL A 600 -13.12 1.75 -19.81
N SER A 601 -13.79 1.93 -20.96
CA SER A 601 -14.99 2.78 -21.08
C SER A 601 -16.17 2.36 -20.18
N GLU A 602 -16.39 1.06 -19.96
CA GLU A 602 -17.50 0.60 -19.12
C GLU A 602 -17.33 0.98 -17.64
N GLY A 603 -16.09 0.96 -17.12
CA GLY A 603 -15.80 1.28 -15.72
C GLY A 603 -15.97 2.77 -15.43
N LEU A 604 -15.49 3.61 -16.35
CA LEU A 604 -15.74 5.06 -16.32
C LEU A 604 -17.25 5.36 -16.33
N ASN A 605 -18.01 4.69 -17.20
CA ASN A 605 -19.47 4.81 -17.26
C ASN A 605 -20.19 4.29 -16.01
N ARG A 606 -19.49 3.67 -15.05
CA ARG A 606 -20.03 3.20 -13.77
C ARG A 606 -19.31 3.78 -12.56
N SER A 607 -18.63 4.92 -12.76
CA SER A 607 -18.05 5.71 -11.68
C SER A 607 -19.08 6.66 -11.06
N TYR A 608 -19.12 6.68 -9.73
CA TYR A 608 -20.04 7.43 -8.90
C TYR A 608 -19.33 8.02 -7.69
N LYS A 609 -19.91 9.10 -7.18
CA LYS A 609 -19.51 9.77 -5.96
C LYS A 609 -20.68 9.82 -4.99
N LEU A 610 -20.43 9.46 -3.74
CA LEU A 610 -21.37 9.60 -2.64
C LEU A 610 -20.96 10.81 -1.79
N ASP A 611 -21.89 11.74 -1.59
CA ASP A 611 -21.71 12.91 -0.71
C ASP A 611 -22.80 12.94 0.36
N LEU A 612 -22.47 13.53 1.53
CA LEU A 612 -23.44 13.89 2.55
C LEU A 612 -23.70 15.40 2.45
N THR A 613 -24.93 15.76 2.10
CA THR A 613 -25.35 17.15 1.85
C THR A 613 -26.16 17.70 3.03
N SER A 614 -26.19 19.02 3.17
CA SER A 614 -27.02 19.74 4.13
C SER A 614 -27.91 20.72 3.37
N ASP A 615 -29.22 20.68 3.62
CA ASP A 615 -30.21 21.46 2.86
C ASP A 615 -30.52 22.81 3.51
N ASP A 616 -30.37 22.89 4.84
CA ASP A 616 -30.72 24.03 5.68
C ASP A 616 -29.85 24.12 6.96
N GLY A 617 -28.73 23.38 7.01
CA GLY A 617 -27.88 23.29 8.20
C GLY A 617 -28.41 22.35 9.30
N ILE A 618 -29.58 21.74 9.12
CA ILE A 618 -30.26 20.90 10.13
C ILE A 618 -30.57 19.51 9.54
N ASN A 619 -31.01 19.48 8.29
CA ASN A 619 -31.37 18.28 7.55
C ASN A 619 -30.19 17.82 6.70
N TYR A 620 -29.70 16.61 7.01
CA TYR A 620 -28.59 15.97 6.31
C TYR A 620 -29.10 14.81 5.47
N LYS A 621 -28.65 14.69 4.23
CA LYS A 621 -29.02 13.59 3.33
C LYS A 621 -27.86 13.16 2.46
N TYR A 622 -27.73 11.85 2.23
CA TYR A 622 -26.77 11.35 1.25
C TYR A 622 -27.28 11.60 -0.16
N LYS A 623 -26.36 11.87 -1.09
CA LYS A 623 -26.64 12.06 -2.50
C LYS A 623 -25.62 11.27 -3.32
N LEU A 624 -26.13 10.46 -4.26
CA LEU A 624 -25.30 9.73 -5.21
C LEU A 624 -25.25 10.49 -6.54
N MET A 625 -24.05 10.75 -7.04
CA MET A 625 -23.81 11.52 -8.25
C MET A 625 -22.95 10.75 -9.23
N LYS A 626 -23.09 11.07 -10.52
CA LYS A 626 -22.15 10.58 -11.54
C LYS A 626 -20.80 11.23 -11.28
N TYR A 627 -19.74 10.45 -11.37
CA TYR A 627 -18.37 10.95 -11.21
C TYR A 627 -17.63 11.02 -12.54
#